data_AF-A0A841GS33-F1
#
_entry.id   AF-A0A841GS33-F1
#
_cell.length_a   1.000
_cell.length_b   1.000
_cell.length_c   1.000
_cell.angle_alpha   90.00
_cell.angle_beta   90.00
_cell.angle_gamma   90.00
#
_symmetry.space_group_name_H-M   'P 1'
#
loop_
_entity.id
_entity.type
_entity.pdbx_description
1 polymer ?
#
loop_
_entity_poly.entity_id
_entity_poly.type
_entity_poly.pdbx_seq_one_letter_code
_entity_poly.pdbx_strand_id
1 'polypeptide(L)'
;MSKSVIVSDLHIGDMSDADDFYTSGNFEKFIAFLEYIEKDEEIEKIIIAGDLFELWQCKVEKILQMYVDLWKVLLKLKETGKKIIYIPGNHDSLPFAKLVYKYFYSYLLISLILKLFNTSKRLERF
;
A
#
# COMPACT_ATOMS: atom_id res chain seq x y z
N MET A 1 -9.92 25.54 -0.67
CA MET A 1 -8.78 25.21 -1.57
C MET A 1 -8.50 23.73 -1.38
N SER A 2 -8.22 22.97 -2.44
CA SER A 2 -7.88 21.56 -2.26
C SER A 2 -6.41 21.38 -1.89
N LYS A 3 -6.16 20.49 -0.93
CA LYS A 3 -4.84 20.13 -0.42
C LYS A 3 -4.43 18.76 -0.95
N SER A 4 -3.13 18.61 -1.15
CA SER A 4 -2.50 17.32 -1.43
C SER A 4 -1.46 17.05 -0.36
N VAL A 5 -1.43 15.82 0.13
CA VAL A 5 -0.40 15.33 1.04
C VAL A 5 0.58 14.47 0.25
N ILE A 6 1.86 14.62 0.56
CA ILE A 6 2.94 13.82 -0.04
C ILE A 6 3.68 13.12 1.10
N VAL A 7 3.88 11.81 0.96
CA VAL A 7 4.69 10.97 1.84
C VAL A 7 5.65 10.14 0.98
N SER A 8 6.77 9.71 1.54
CA SER A 8 7.82 8.95 0.85
C SER A 8 8.62 8.13 1.86
N ASP A 9 9.40 7.16 1.38
CA ASP A 9 10.42 6.43 2.14
C ASP A 9 9.86 5.77 3.40
N LEU A 10 8.74 5.06 3.25
CA LEU A 10 8.10 4.35 4.35
C LEU A 10 8.77 3.01 4.65
N HIS A 11 9.37 2.37 3.63
CA HIS A 11 10.07 1.08 3.76
C HIS A 11 9.30 0.04 4.58
N ILE A 12 8.01 -0.16 4.26
CA ILE A 12 7.17 -1.10 5.00
C ILE A 12 7.70 -2.52 4.75
N GLY A 13 8.13 -3.18 5.82
CA GLY A 13 8.64 -4.54 5.80
C GLY A 13 7.60 -5.58 6.20
N ASP A 14 8.01 -6.57 6.99
CA ASP A 14 7.20 -7.74 7.37
C ASP A 14 6.92 -7.86 8.87
N MET A 15 6.99 -6.75 9.62
CA MET A 15 6.89 -6.66 11.08
C MET A 15 7.89 -7.55 11.84
N SER A 16 8.99 -7.96 11.21
CA SER A 16 10.09 -8.60 11.93
C SER A 16 10.94 -7.57 12.69
N ASP A 17 11.89 -8.04 13.49
CA ASP A 17 12.85 -7.15 14.17
C ASP A 17 13.73 -6.33 13.21
N ALA A 18 13.77 -6.70 11.92
CA ALA A 18 14.47 -5.96 10.87
C ALA A 18 13.57 -4.93 10.14
N ASP A 19 12.27 -4.91 10.42
CA ASP A 19 11.33 -3.95 9.87
C ASP A 19 11.38 -2.64 10.68
N ASP A 20 12.18 -1.68 10.21
CA ASP A 20 12.34 -0.37 10.85
C ASP A 20 11.00 0.41 10.90
N PHE A 21 10.12 0.23 9.92
CA PHE A 21 8.80 0.89 9.92
C PHE A 21 7.94 0.42 11.11
N TYR A 22 8.01 -0.86 11.43
CA TYR A 22 7.36 -1.44 12.60
C TYR A 22 8.06 -1.03 13.91
N THR A 23 9.35 -1.35 14.02
CA THR A 23 10.09 -1.27 15.29
C THR A 23 10.27 0.17 15.80
N SER A 24 10.25 1.16 14.91
CA SER A 24 10.30 2.59 15.27
C SER A 24 8.97 3.18 15.75
N GLY A 25 7.88 2.41 15.70
CA GLY A 25 6.52 2.87 15.95
C GLY A 25 6.00 3.82 14.85
N ASN A 26 6.58 3.77 13.65
CA ASN A 26 6.11 4.55 12.51
C ASN A 26 4.79 4.00 11.96
N PHE A 27 4.53 2.70 12.11
CA PHE A 27 3.25 2.10 11.78
C PHE A 27 2.08 2.81 12.47
N GLU A 28 2.11 2.94 13.80
CA GLU A 28 1.03 3.55 14.57
C GLU A 28 0.86 5.04 14.23
N LYS A 29 1.98 5.75 14.07
CA LYS A 29 1.96 7.17 13.66
C LYS A 29 1.36 7.34 12.27
N PHE A 30 1.69 6.44 11.35
CA PHE A 30 1.19 6.49 9.98
C PHE A 30 -0.29 6.16 9.92
N ILE A 31 -0.77 5.18 10.70
CA ILE A 31 -2.21 4.92 10.86
C ILE A 31 -2.94 6.17 11.36
N ALA A 32 -2.47 6.75 12.47
CA ALA A 32 -3.09 7.97 13.02
C ALA A 32 -3.07 9.14 12.04
N PHE A 33 -2.01 9.26 11.23
CA PHE A 33 -1.90 10.25 10.17
C PHE A 33 -2.92 10.02 9.04
N LEU A 34 -3.09 8.78 8.59
CA LEU A 34 -4.09 8.45 7.57
C LEU A 34 -5.52 8.68 8.08
N GLU A 35 -5.80 8.39 9.35
CA GLU A 35 -7.09 8.71 9.98
C GLU A 35 -7.32 10.22 10.13
N TYR A 36 -6.28 11.00 10.40
CA TYR A 36 -6.34 12.46 10.35
C TYR A 36 -6.72 12.92 8.94
N ILE A 37 -6.05 12.39 7.91
CA ILE A 37 -6.36 12.74 6.53
C ILE A 37 -7.81 12.39 6.22
N GLU A 38 -8.26 11.19 6.58
CA GLU A 38 -9.63 10.72 6.35
C GLU A 38 -10.68 11.75 6.77
N LYS A 39 -10.50 12.36 7.95
CA LYS A 39 -11.41 13.34 8.55
C LYS A 39 -11.28 14.75 7.98
N ASP A 40 -10.17 15.07 7.32
CA ASP A 40 -9.94 16.38 6.71
C ASP A 40 -10.57 16.42 5.30
N GLU A 41 -11.60 17.26 5.14
CA GLU A 41 -12.33 17.42 3.88
C GLU A 41 -11.55 18.25 2.85
N GLU A 42 -10.57 19.05 3.28
CA GLU A 42 -9.76 19.85 2.35
C GLU A 42 -8.69 19.00 1.66
N ILE A 43 -8.34 17.83 2.22
CA ILE A 43 -7.36 16.91 1.64
C ILE A 43 -8.05 15.98 0.64
N GLU A 44 -7.85 16.24 -0.64
CA GLU A 44 -8.45 15.44 -1.72
C GLU A 44 -7.54 14.29 -2.18
N LYS A 45 -6.25 14.36 -1.87
CA LYS A 45 -5.24 13.45 -2.43
C LYS A 45 -4.08 13.18 -1.50
N ILE A 46 -3.66 11.91 -1.47
CA ILE A 46 -2.38 11.44 -0.94
C ILE A 46 -1.51 10.96 -2.10
N ILE A 47 -0.25 11.38 -2.10
CA ILE A 47 0.78 10.94 -3.03
C ILE A 47 1.84 10.20 -2.22
N ILE A 48 2.05 8.92 -2.52
CA ILE A 48 3.15 8.10 -2.00
C ILE A 48 4.26 8.15 -3.06
N ALA A 49 5.33 8.89 -2.75
CA ALA A 49 6.33 9.36 -3.70
C ALA A 49 7.62 8.51 -3.70
N GLY A 50 7.48 7.19 -3.55
CA GLY A 50 8.59 6.24 -3.58
C GLY A 50 8.77 5.48 -2.27
N ASP A 51 9.45 4.35 -2.38
CA ASP A 51 9.89 3.44 -1.33
C ASP A 51 8.80 3.18 -0.27
N LEU A 52 7.63 2.77 -0.75
CA LEU A 52 6.53 2.33 0.11
C LEU A 52 6.88 1.00 0.79
N PHE A 53 7.51 0.08 0.06
CA PHE A 53 7.81 -1.28 0.47
C PHE A 53 9.31 -1.53 0.58
N GLU A 54 9.70 -2.39 1.53
CA GLU A 54 11.07 -2.90 1.66
C GLU A 54 11.23 -4.27 0.97
N LEU A 55 11.09 -4.29 -0.36
CA LEU A 55 11.12 -5.54 -1.14
C LEU A 55 12.52 -6.14 -1.30
N TRP A 56 13.57 -5.45 -0.87
CA TRP A 56 14.90 -6.04 -0.84
C TRP A 56 15.05 -7.02 0.33
N GLN A 57 14.26 -6.83 1.40
CA GLN A 57 14.30 -7.69 2.58
C GLN A 57 13.19 -8.74 2.59
N CYS A 58 11.97 -8.39 2.14
CA CYS A 58 10.82 -9.27 2.29
C CYS A 58 9.91 -9.30 1.05
N LYS A 59 9.05 -10.33 0.98
CA LYS A 59 8.11 -10.51 -0.14
C LYS A 59 6.86 -9.69 0.09
N VAL A 60 6.35 -9.06 -0.97
CA VAL A 60 5.14 -8.22 -0.92
C VAL A 60 3.93 -8.95 -0.32
N GLU A 61 3.76 -10.24 -0.57
CA GLU A 61 2.64 -11.00 -0.01
C GLU A 61 2.69 -11.05 1.53
N LYS A 62 3.89 -11.12 2.10
CA LYS A 62 4.09 -11.11 3.55
C LYS A 62 3.76 -9.74 4.12
N ILE A 63 4.23 -8.67 3.49
CA ILE A 63 3.89 -7.28 3.87
C ILE A 63 2.37 -7.09 3.90
N LEU A 64 1.69 -7.53 2.84
CA LEU A 64 0.23 -7.41 2.72
C LEU A 64 -0.51 -8.16 3.83
N GLN A 65 -0.02 -9.33 4.23
CA GLN A 65 -0.61 -10.15 5.30
C GLN A 65 -0.35 -9.61 6.70
N MET A 66 0.79 -8.96 6.94
CA MET A 66 1.14 -8.43 8.25
C MET A 66 0.47 -7.09 8.52
N TYR A 67 0.39 -6.21 7.51
CA TYR A 67 -0.15 -4.85 7.65
C TYR A 67 -1.63 -4.72 7.26
N VAL A 68 -2.47 -5.72 7.59
CA VAL A 68 -3.90 -5.74 7.20
C VAL A 68 -4.63 -4.44 7.56
N ASP A 69 -4.39 -3.90 8.76
CA ASP A 69 -5.07 -2.69 9.21
C ASP A 69 -4.65 -1.43 8.44
N LEU A 70 -3.40 -1.37 7.98
CA LEU A 70 -2.96 -0.30 7.08
C LEU A 70 -3.76 -0.29 5.78
N TRP A 71 -3.94 -1.47 5.17
CA TRP A 71 -4.66 -1.60 3.91
C TRP A 71 -6.15 -1.26 4.08
N LYS A 72 -6.75 -1.61 5.23
CA LYS A 72 -8.13 -1.20 5.55
C LYS A 72 -8.26 0.32 5.59
N VAL A 73 -7.34 1.02 6.25
CA VAL A 73 -7.39 2.49 6.33
C VAL A 73 -7.21 3.13 4.95
N LEU A 74 -6.28 2.65 4.13
CA LEU A 74 -6.10 3.13 2.76
C LEU A 74 -7.33 2.87 1.87
N LEU A 75 -8.01 1.73 2.04
CA LEU A 75 -9.27 1.45 1.35
C LEU A 75 -10.37 2.42 1.79
N LYS A 76 -10.50 2.66 3.09
CA LYS A 76 -11.47 3.62 3.65
C LYS A 76 -11.25 5.03 3.11
N LEU A 77 -9.99 5.48 3.02
CA LEU A 77 -9.66 6.76 2.37
C LEU A 77 -10.20 6.83 0.93
N LYS A 78 -10.01 5.77 0.14
CA LYS A 78 -10.54 5.70 -1.22
C LYS A 78 -12.07 5.73 -1.26
N GLU A 79 -12.75 5.06 -0.32
CA GLU A 79 -14.21 5.08 -0.19
C GLU A 79 -14.76 6.46 0.13
N THR A 80 -14.02 7.28 0.89
CA THR A 80 -14.36 8.70 1.15
C THR A 80 -14.11 9.63 -0.05
N GLY A 81 -13.73 9.09 -1.21
CA GLY A 81 -13.49 9.86 -2.43
C GLY A 81 -12.08 10.44 -2.56
N LYS A 82 -11.18 10.17 -1.60
CA LYS A 82 -9.80 10.63 -1.65
C LYS A 82 -9.00 9.85 -2.68
N LYS A 83 -8.16 10.55 -3.44
CA LYS A 83 -7.28 9.95 -4.45
C LYS A 83 -5.99 9.50 -3.80
N ILE A 84 -5.60 8.24 -4.02
CA ILE A 84 -4.28 7.72 -3.63
C ILE A 84 -3.46 7.53 -4.91
N ILE A 85 -2.36 8.26 -5.02
CA ILE A 85 -1.40 8.13 -6.13
C ILE A 85 -0.14 7.49 -5.56
N TYR A 86 0.33 6.44 -6.21
CA TYR A 86 1.56 5.75 -5.83
C TYR A 86 2.56 5.85 -6.98
N ILE A 87 3.76 6.31 -6.66
CA ILE A 87 4.91 6.40 -7.55
C ILE A 87 5.96 5.44 -6.96
N PRO A 88 6.35 4.38 -7.67
CA PRO A 88 7.31 3.40 -7.13
C PRO A 88 8.72 3.99 -7.04
N GLY A 89 9.40 3.68 -5.94
CA GLY A 89 10.83 3.94 -5.72
C GLY A 89 11.71 2.72 -6.06
N ASN A 90 12.98 2.74 -5.65
CA ASN A 90 13.92 1.66 -5.94
C ASN A 90 13.73 0.43 -5.04
N HIS A 91 13.29 0.60 -3.80
CA HIS A 91 12.98 -0.52 -2.90
C HIS A 91 11.65 -1.19 -3.26
N ASP A 92 10.73 -0.45 -3.86
CA ASP A 92 9.47 -0.96 -4.42
C ASP A 92 9.67 -1.82 -5.67
N SER A 93 10.85 -1.71 -6.27
CA SER A 93 11.25 -2.49 -7.41
C SER A 93 11.94 -3.75 -6.91
N LEU A 94 11.33 -4.92 -7.11
CA LEU A 94 12.08 -6.17 -6.98
C LEU A 94 13.38 -6.02 -7.81
N PRO A 95 14.52 -6.64 -7.44
CA PRO A 95 15.74 -6.63 -8.26
C PRO A 95 15.51 -7.08 -9.73
N PHE A 96 14.33 -7.65 -10.01
CA PHE A 96 13.74 -7.96 -11.31
C PHE A 96 13.26 -6.78 -12.17
N ALA A 97 13.25 -5.53 -11.67
CA ALA A 97 12.96 -4.35 -12.49
C ALA A 97 14.00 -4.13 -13.61
N LYS A 98 15.20 -4.72 -13.51
CA LYS A 98 16.15 -4.80 -14.62
C LYS A 98 15.82 -5.87 -15.67
N LEU A 99 15.04 -6.91 -15.35
CA LEU A 99 14.82 -8.07 -16.24
C LEU A 99 13.38 -8.15 -16.80
N VAL A 100 12.36 -7.75 -16.02
CA VAL A 100 10.94 -7.94 -16.35
C VAL A 100 10.18 -6.71 -16.80
N TYR A 101 10.74 -5.51 -16.61
CA TYR A 101 10.26 -4.31 -17.32
C TYR A 101 10.28 -4.51 -18.85
N LYS A 102 11.03 -5.50 -19.34
CA LYS A 102 11.11 -5.88 -20.74
C LYS A 102 9.97 -6.81 -21.22
N TYR A 103 9.20 -7.52 -20.38
CA TYR A 103 8.33 -8.60 -20.90
C TYR A 103 6.95 -8.98 -20.28
N PHE A 104 6.52 -8.69 -19.02
CA PHE A 104 5.40 -9.52 -18.48
C PHE A 104 4.30 -8.92 -17.56
N TYR A 105 4.32 -7.65 -17.15
CA TYR A 105 3.41 -7.20 -16.06
C TYR A 105 1.97 -6.82 -16.43
N SER A 106 1.57 -6.87 -17.70
CA SER A 106 0.25 -6.39 -18.12
C SER A 106 -0.91 -7.39 -17.92
N TYR A 107 -0.67 -8.68 -17.66
CA TYR A 107 -1.75 -9.68 -17.65
C TYR A 107 -2.01 -10.40 -16.30
N LEU A 108 -0.98 -10.64 -15.48
CA LEU A 108 -1.12 -11.53 -14.33
C LEU A 108 -1.71 -10.84 -13.09
N LEU A 109 -1.31 -9.60 -12.81
CA LEU A 109 -1.71 -8.84 -11.61
C LEU A 109 -3.21 -8.47 -11.64
N ILE A 110 -3.73 -8.12 -12.82
CA ILE A 110 -5.18 -7.86 -13.02
C ILE A 110 -6.00 -9.13 -12.77
N SER A 111 -5.51 -10.30 -13.21
CA SER A 111 -6.22 -11.57 -13.01
C SER A 111 -6.30 -11.99 -11.54
N LEU A 112 -5.26 -11.68 -10.76
CA LEU A 112 -5.19 -12.02 -9.34
C LEU A 112 -6.11 -11.12 -8.51
N ILE A 113 -6.12 -9.82 -8.82
CA ILE A 113 -7.04 -8.84 -8.24
C ILE A 113 -8.50 -9.27 -8.53
N LEU A 114 -8.83 -9.59 -9.78
CA LEU A 114 -10.19 -10.04 -10.14
C LEU A 114 -10.61 -11.36 -9.47
N LYS A 115 -9.68 -12.30 -9.23
CA LYS A 115 -9.98 -13.55 -8.51
C LYS A 115 -10.29 -13.32 -7.04
N LEU A 116 -9.56 -12.42 -6.38
CA LEU A 116 -9.77 -12.07 -4.97
C LEU A 116 -11.12 -11.34 -4.76
N PHE A 117 -11.57 -10.54 -5.73
CA PHE A 117 -12.86 -9.84 -5.64
C PHE A 117 -14.09 -10.67 -6.06
N ASN A 118 -13.92 -11.80 -6.76
CA ASN A 118 -15.03 -12.67 -7.15
C ASN A 118 -15.34 -13.79 -6.14
N THR A 119 -14.46 -14.06 -5.18
CA THR A 119 -14.68 -15.11 -4.17
C THR A 119 -15.48 -14.64 -2.95
N SER A 120 -15.59 -13.32 -2.70
CA SER A 120 -16.35 -12.78 -1.58
C SER A 120 -17.87 -12.80 -1.75
N LYS A 121 -18.39 -13.01 -2.98
CA LYS A 121 -19.85 -13.11 -3.24
C LYS A 121 -20.46 -14.50 -3.00
N ARG A 122 -19.69 -15.50 -2.58
CA ARG A 122 -20.20 -16.89 -2.39
C ARG A 122 -20.45 -17.29 -0.92
N LEU A 123 -20.20 -16.41 0.04
CA LEU A 123 -20.41 -16.70 1.47
C LEU A 123 -21.67 -16.06 2.08
N GLU A 124 -22.53 -15.41 1.30
CA GLU A 124 -23.85 -14.90 1.74
C GLU A 124 -25.03 -15.81 1.36
N ARG A 125 -24.77 -17.08 1.03
CA ARG A 125 -25.83 -18.07 0.81
C ARG A 125 -25.45 -19.43 1.39
N PHE A 126 -25.36 -19.52 2.72
CA PHE A 126 -25.69 -20.70 3.52
C PHE A 126 -25.92 -20.27 4.96
#